data_AF-A0AAW7W9C9-F1
#
_entry.id   AF-A0AAW7W9C9-F1
#
_cell.length_a   1.000
_cell.length_b   1.000
_cell.length_c   1.000
_cell.angle_alpha   90.00
_cell.angle_beta   90.00
_cell.angle_gamma   90.00
#
_symmetry.space_group_name_H-M   'P 1'
#
loop_
_entity.id
_entity.type
_entity.pdbx_description
1 polymer ?
#
loop_
_entity_poly.entity_id
_entity_poly.type
_entity_poly.pdbx_seq_one_letter_code
_entity_poly.pdbx_strand_id
1 'polypeptide(L)'
;MKRFIVLWIVLSAGLNVWQSIHIKKLEEKRPIIVYKADNQGAEIKGRVVHKEKIGELYTITIQNYGIFVVSQTSYETLRIGDEVRL
;
A
#
# COMPACT_ATOMS: atom_id res chain seq x y z
N MET A 1 -15.47 49.94 0.34
CA MET A 1 -16.22 48.67 0.46
C MET A 1 -15.84 47.66 -0.63
N LYS A 2 -16.16 47.88 -1.92
CA LYS A 2 -15.93 46.89 -3.00
C LYS A 2 -14.46 46.42 -3.18
N ARG A 3 -13.49 47.33 -3.04
CA ARG A 3 -12.04 47.00 -3.14
C ARG A 3 -11.54 46.08 -2.03
N PHE A 4 -12.10 46.20 -0.82
CA PHE A 4 -11.73 45.35 0.31
C PHE A 4 -12.27 43.93 0.14
N ILE A 5 -13.49 43.78 -0.37
CA ILE A 5 -14.11 42.48 -0.63
C ILE A 5 -13.28 41.68 -1.65
N VAL A 6 -12.82 42.33 -2.73
CA VAL A 6 -11.97 41.67 -3.74
C VAL A 6 -10.64 41.22 -3.13
N LEU A 7 -10.01 42.04 -2.29
CA LEU A 7 -8.78 41.67 -1.59
C LEU A 7 -8.98 40.44 -0.70
N TRP A 8 -10.07 40.38 0.07
CA TRP A 8 -10.38 39.23 0.92
C TRP A 8 -10.66 37.95 0.14
N ILE A 9 -11.33 38.06 -1.02
CA ILE A 9 -11.57 36.91 -1.91
C ILE A 9 -10.24 36.38 -2.46
N VAL A 10 -9.35 37.25 -2.93
CA VAL A 10 -8.04 36.85 -3.46
C VAL A 10 -7.16 36.25 -2.36
N LEU A 11 -7.15 36.84 -1.15
CA LEU A 11 -6.43 36.31 0.00
C LEU A 11 -6.92 34.90 0.37
N SER A 12 -8.24 34.72 0.47
CA SER A 12 -8.86 33.42 0.78
C SER A 12 -8.57 32.38 -0.29
N ALA A 13 -8.71 32.74 -1.57
CA ALA A 13 -8.39 31.85 -2.69
C ALA A 13 -6.91 31.43 -2.68
N GLY A 14 -5.99 32.37 -2.43
CA GLY A 14 -4.56 32.09 -2.30
C GLY A 14 -4.26 31.12 -1.16
N LEU A 15 -4.91 31.29 0.00
CA LEU A 15 -4.76 30.39 1.14
C LEU A 15 -5.23 28.96 0.81
N ASN A 16 -6.38 28.83 0.16
CA ASN A 16 -6.95 27.52 -0.24
C ASN A 16 -6.05 26.78 -1.25
N VAL A 17 -5.46 27.50 -2.21
CA VAL A 17 -4.51 26.92 -3.17
C VAL A 17 -3.24 26.46 -2.47
N TRP A 18 -2.69 27.28 -1.56
CA TRP A 18 -1.50 26.92 -0.79
C TRP A 18 -1.72 25.67 0.08
N GLN A 19 -2.86 25.59 0.77
CA GLN A 19 -3.24 24.42 1.55
C GLN A 19 -3.36 23.16 0.68
N SER A 20 -3.98 23.26 -0.49
CA SER A 20 -4.14 22.12 -1.40
C SER A 20 -2.81 21.56 -1.89
N ILE A 21 -1.85 22.43 -2.23
CA ILE A 21 -0.50 22.02 -2.65
C ILE A 21 0.25 21.35 -1.50
N HIS A 22 0.13 21.89 -0.28
CA HIS A 22 0.78 21.32 0.90
C HIS A 22 0.24 19.93 1.23
N ILE A 23 -1.07 19.73 1.16
CA ILE A 23 -1.72 18.44 1.39
C ILE A 23 -1.22 17.41 0.38
N LYS A 24 -1.20 17.72 -0.93
CA LYS A 24 -0.69 16.80 -1.95
C LYS A 24 0.75 16.36 -1.68
N LYS A 25 1.60 17.29 -1.27
CA LYS A 25 3.01 17.00 -0.92
C LYS A 25 3.14 16.08 0.31
N LEU A 26 2.22 16.17 1.27
CA LEU A 26 2.17 15.27 2.43
C LEU A 26 1.60 13.90 2.04
N GLU A 27 0.64 13.84 1.13
CA GLU A 27 0.08 12.57 0.63
C GLU A 27 1.10 11.75 -0.16
N GLU A 28 1.93 12.40 -0.98
CA GLU A 28 3.05 11.74 -1.68
C GLU A 28 4.06 11.11 -0.72
N LYS A 29 4.15 11.63 0.51
CA LYS A 29 5.08 11.18 1.55
C LYS A 29 4.42 10.35 2.64
N ARG A 30 3.27 9.73 2.38
CA ARG A 30 2.61 8.85 3.35
C ARG A 30 3.61 7.79 3.83
N PRO A 31 4.07 7.84 5.10
CA PRO A 31 5.03 6.88 5.60
C PRO A 31 4.32 5.53 5.71
N ILE A 32 4.75 4.56 4.91
CA ILE A 32 4.32 3.17 5.06
C ILE A 32 5.18 2.58 6.17
N ILE A 33 4.57 2.33 7.33
CA ILE A 33 5.25 1.63 8.42
C ILE A 33 5.30 0.15 8.03
N VAL A 34 6.44 -0.29 7.51
CA VAL A 34 6.69 -1.71 7.22
C VAL A 34 7.31 -2.32 8.47
N TYR A 35 6.52 -3.08 9.23
CA TYR A 35 7.07 -3.90 10.30
C TYR A 35 7.80 -5.08 9.67
N LYS A 36 9.13 -5.11 9.80
CA LYS A 36 9.92 -6.30 9.49
C LYS A 36 9.70 -7.31 10.62
N ALA A 37 8.63 -8.07 10.54
CA ALA A 37 8.52 -9.29 11.33
C ALA A 37 9.52 -10.28 10.74
N ASP A 38 10.58 -10.57 11.49
CA ASP A 38 11.46 -11.69 11.17
C ASP A 38 10.67 -12.97 11.45
N ASN A 39 10.21 -13.63 10.39
CA ASN A 39 9.48 -14.89 10.51
C ASN A 39 10.41 -16.08 10.82
N GLN A 40 11.69 -15.86 11.18
CA GLN A 40 12.59 -16.91 11.65
C GLN A 40 11.96 -17.70 12.81
N GLY A 41 11.49 -18.92 12.50
CA GLY A 41 10.87 -19.84 13.46
C GLY A 41 9.34 -19.88 13.44
N ALA A 42 8.66 -19.05 12.63
CA ALA A 42 7.21 -19.13 12.46
C ALA A 42 6.87 -20.07 11.29
N GLU A 43 6.50 -21.33 11.59
CA GLU A 43 6.00 -22.24 10.56
C GLU A 43 4.61 -21.81 10.08
N ILE A 44 4.52 -21.27 8.86
CA ILE A 44 3.25 -20.94 8.22
C ILE A 44 2.76 -22.17 7.51
N LYS A 45 1.67 -22.78 7.98
CA LYS A 45 1.05 -23.95 7.36
C LYS A 45 -0.35 -23.60 6.89
N GLY A 46 -0.53 -23.47 5.58
CA GLY A 46 -1.83 -23.09 5.05
C GLY A 46 -2.01 -23.42 3.58
N ARG A 47 -3.22 -23.17 3.09
CA ARG A 47 -3.61 -23.43 1.71
C ARG A 47 -3.53 -22.15 0.88
N VAL A 48 -2.96 -22.23 -0.31
CA VAL A 48 -2.98 -21.12 -1.26
C VAL A 48 -4.40 -20.91 -1.78
N VAL A 49 -4.99 -19.74 -1.55
CA VAL A 49 -6.35 -19.39 -1.99
C VAL A 49 -6.37 -18.44 -3.18
N HIS A 50 -5.34 -17.61 -3.32
CA HIS A 50 -5.25 -16.62 -4.37
C HIS A 50 -3.80 -16.37 -4.78
N LYS A 51 -3.61 -15.95 -6.03
CA LYS A 51 -2.32 -15.61 -6.61
C LYS A 51 -2.47 -14.34 -7.43
N GLU A 52 -1.63 -13.36 -7.14
CA GLU A 52 -1.69 -12.05 -7.79
C GLU A 52 -0.27 -11.52 -8.04
N LYS A 53 -0.08 -10.86 -9.18
CA LYS A 53 1.15 -10.13 -9.48
C LYS A 53 0.89 -8.64 -9.34
N ILE A 54 1.56 -8.00 -8.39
CA ILE A 54 1.42 -6.57 -8.11
C ILE A 54 2.71 -5.88 -8.56
N GLY A 55 2.67 -5.25 -9.74
CA GLY A 55 3.87 -4.70 -10.38
C GLY A 55 4.87 -5.79 -10.72
N GLU A 56 6.06 -5.75 -10.11
CA GLU A 56 7.11 -6.77 -10.26
C GLU A 56 7.08 -7.86 -9.18
N LEU A 57 6.23 -7.71 -8.16
CA LEU A 57 6.14 -8.62 -7.03
C LEU A 57 5.17 -9.76 -7.30
N TYR A 58 5.61 -10.98 -7.02
CA TYR A 58 4.78 -12.18 -7.07
C TYR A 58 4.20 -12.44 -5.69
N THR A 59 2.87 -12.47 -5.58
CA THR A 59 2.19 -12.62 -4.29
C THR A 59 1.25 -13.81 -4.25
N ILE A 60 1.21 -14.50 -3.12
CA ILE A 60 0.26 -15.58 -2.85
C ILE A 60 -0.53 -15.24 -1.59
N THR A 61 -1.82 -15.55 -1.58
CA THR A 61 -2.64 -15.46 -0.38
C THR A 61 -2.78 -16.84 0.23
N ILE A 62 -2.40 -16.95 1.51
CA ILE A 62 -2.51 -18.17 2.29
C ILE A 62 -3.71 -18.04 3.23
N GLN A 63 -4.61 -19.02 3.19
CA GLN A 63 -5.78 -19.09 4.05
C GLN A 63 -5.37 -18.97 5.53
N ASN A 64 -6.07 -18.11 6.29
CA ASN A 64 -5.83 -17.81 7.71
C ASN A 64 -4.54 -17.05 8.06
N TYR A 65 -3.68 -16.71 7.08
CA TYR A 65 -2.45 -15.94 7.33
C TYR A 65 -2.43 -14.58 6.64
N GLY A 66 -2.69 -14.53 5.33
CA GLY A 66 -2.64 -13.28 4.56
C GLY A 66 -1.82 -13.39 3.28
N ILE A 67 -1.31 -12.26 2.81
CA ILE A 67 -0.60 -12.12 1.53
C ILE A 67 0.91 -12.20 1.76
N PHE A 68 1.59 -13.03 0.98
CA PHE A 68 3.03 -13.25 1.04
C PHE A 68 3.66 -12.96 -0.31
N VAL A 69 4.80 -12.25 -0.28
CA VAL A 69 5.65 -12.07 -1.46
C VAL A 69 6.57 -13.28 -1.58
N VAL A 70 6.60 -13.91 -2.75
CA VAL A 70 7.40 -15.11 -3.02
C VAL A 70 8.28 -14.89 -4.25
N SER A 71 9.27 -15.77 -4.46
CA SER A 71 10.05 -15.79 -5.69
C SER A 71 9.20 -16.19 -6.89
N GLN A 72 9.58 -15.73 -8.09
CA GLN A 72 8.90 -16.12 -9.33
C GLN A 72 8.80 -17.64 -9.50
N THR A 73 9.89 -18.37 -9.21
CA THR A 73 9.92 -19.83 -9.30
C THR A 73 8.88 -20.46 -8.39
N SER A 74 8.74 -19.99 -7.16
CA SER A 74 7.73 -20.49 -6.21
C SER A 74 6.32 -20.11 -6.64
N TYR A 75 6.16 -18.90 -7.19
CA TYR A 75 4.89 -18.48 -7.75
C TYR A 75 4.46 -19.37 -8.90
N GLU A 76 5.36 -19.77 -9.80
CA GLU A 76 5.01 -20.61 -10.95
C GLU A 76 4.71 -22.06 -10.56
N THR A 77 5.38 -22.60 -9.54
CA THR A 77 5.19 -23.99 -9.09
C THR A 77 3.92 -24.17 -8.26
N LEU A 78 3.60 -23.22 -7.37
CA LEU A 78 2.46 -23.31 -6.46
C LEU A 78 1.12 -23.10 -7.18
N ARG A 79 0.14 -23.96 -6.93
CA ARG A 79 -1.22 -23.87 -7.46
C ARG A 79 -2.20 -23.44 -6.36
N ILE A 80 -3.33 -22.88 -6.78
CA ILE A 80 -4.44 -22.60 -5.86
C ILE A 80 -4.95 -23.94 -5.33
N GLY A 81 -5.03 -24.08 -4.01
CA GLY A 81 -5.39 -25.30 -3.31
C GLY A 81 -4.19 -26.06 -2.73
N ASP A 82 -2.97 -25.72 -3.10
CA ASP A 82 -1.77 -26.37 -2.56
C ASP A 82 -1.54 -26.01 -1.09
N GLU A 83 -1.09 -27.00 -0.33
CA GLU A 83 -0.60 -26.78 1.04
C GLU A 83 0.85 -26.33 0.99
N VAL A 84 1.12 -25.19 1.63
CA VAL A 84 2.45 -24.59 1.72
C VAL A 84 2.92 -24.55 3.15
N ARG A 85 4.22 -24.77 3.30
CA ARG A 85 4.98 -24.57 4.53
C ARG A 85 6.04 -23.51 4.25
N LEU A 86 5.90 -22.34 4.86
CA LEU A 86 6.88 -21.25 4.80
C LEU A 86 7.54 -21.06 6.16
#